data_AF-A0A9W8JPY7-F1
#
_entry.id   AF-A0A9W8JPY7-F1
#
_cell.length_a   1.000
_cell.length_b   1.000
_cell.length_c   1.000
_cell.angle_alpha   90.00
_cell.angle_beta   90.00
_cell.angle_gamma   90.00
#
_symmetry.space_group_name_H-M   'P 1'
#
loop_
_entity.id
_entity.type
_entity.pdbx_description
1 polymer ?
#
loop_
_entity_poly.entity_id
_entity_poly.type
_entity_poly.pdbx_seq_one_letter_code
_entity_poly.pdbx_strand_id
1 'polypeptide(L)'
;MYSRPATHGTHQYADLPGMLKHILVSLALLTAAVFAITPARMTERQCTINHVYFEDVCEDAITIKQASGVSYINYGGAKGASDKIVQHNGGGKVVINSFYAENFGKVYRSCGNCKTQFKRSVEINDSWAVSGSTLVGINTNFGDTATIRRQRASNVKAICEKFIGNNLGNEPTKNGSGPDNVNCLYNNYDVTS
;
A
#
# COMPACT_ATOMS: atom_id res chain seq x y z
N MET A 1 27.91 48.24 -36.68
CA MET A 1 26.54 48.27 -37.21
C MET A 1 25.82 47.01 -36.75
N TYR A 2 24.63 47.18 -36.15
CA TYR A 2 23.42 46.32 -36.18
C TYR A 2 23.55 44.90 -36.78
N SER A 3 22.89 43.81 -36.37
CA SER A 3 21.92 43.41 -35.34
C SER A 3 21.67 41.90 -35.58
N ARG A 4 21.13 41.18 -34.58
CA ARG A 4 20.70 39.76 -34.69
C ARG A 4 19.65 39.53 -35.79
N PRO A 5 19.47 38.28 -36.26
CA PRO A 5 18.20 37.59 -35.94
C PRO A 5 18.33 36.08 -35.61
N ALA A 6 17.20 35.51 -35.17
CA ALA A 6 16.99 34.17 -34.62
C ALA A 6 16.69 33.08 -35.67
N THR A 7 16.88 31.81 -35.30
CA THR A 7 16.21 30.65 -35.94
C THR A 7 15.86 29.57 -34.92
N HIS A 8 14.55 29.29 -34.81
CA HIS A 8 13.98 28.04 -34.28
C HIS A 8 14.15 26.92 -35.32
N GLY A 9 14.51 25.71 -34.90
CA GLY A 9 14.60 24.54 -35.79
C GLY A 9 14.78 23.23 -35.02
N THR A 10 13.66 22.54 -34.81
CA THR A 10 13.46 21.08 -34.66
C THR A 10 14.68 20.16 -34.40
N HIS A 11 14.74 19.54 -33.23
CA HIS A 11 15.45 18.27 -33.05
C HIS A 11 14.44 17.13 -32.90
N GLN A 12 14.27 16.38 -34.00
CA GLN A 12 13.83 14.99 -33.95
C GLN A 12 14.81 14.21 -33.09
N TYR A 13 14.35 13.59 -32.00
CA TYR A 13 15.05 12.46 -31.42
C TYR A 13 14.29 11.20 -31.82
N ALA A 14 14.96 10.44 -32.69
CA ALA A 14 14.52 9.15 -33.18
C ALA A 14 14.30 8.16 -32.02
N ASP A 15 13.24 7.38 -32.16
CA ASP A 15 13.04 6.12 -31.46
C ASP A 15 14.25 5.20 -31.67
N LEU A 16 14.83 4.71 -30.58
CA LEU A 16 15.53 3.42 -30.56
C LEU A 16 15.11 2.60 -29.32
N PRO A 17 14.84 1.30 -29.50
CA PRO A 17 14.09 0.48 -28.55
C PRO A 17 14.97 -0.19 -27.50
N GLY A 18 14.39 -0.38 -26.31
CA GLY A 18 14.64 -1.48 -25.38
C GLY A 18 16.08 -1.89 -25.06
N MET A 19 16.62 -1.39 -23.94
CA MET A 19 17.33 -2.25 -22.98
C MET A 19 17.55 -1.55 -21.63
N LEU A 20 16.98 -2.16 -20.59
CA LEU A 20 17.65 -2.41 -19.31
C LEU A 20 18.11 -1.18 -18.48
N LYS A 21 17.17 -0.55 -17.77
CA LYS A 21 17.52 0.21 -16.54
C LYS A 21 17.72 -0.79 -15.39
N HIS A 22 18.93 -1.33 -15.32
CA HIS A 22 19.48 -1.97 -14.13
C HIS A 22 19.44 -0.97 -12.96
N ILE A 23 18.68 -1.29 -11.91
CA ILE A 23 18.86 -0.67 -10.60
C ILE A 23 20.01 -1.42 -9.94
N LEU A 24 21.22 -0.86 -10.05
CA LEU A 24 22.35 -1.23 -9.20
C LEU A 24 22.03 -0.75 -7.78
N VAL A 25 21.54 -1.64 -6.93
CA VAL A 25 21.63 -1.44 -5.48
C VAL A 25 23.04 -1.86 -5.07
N SER A 26 23.97 -0.89 -5.10
CA SER A 26 25.32 -1.07 -4.55
C SER A 26 25.34 -0.68 -3.07
N LEU A 27 26.13 -1.44 -2.35
CA LEU A 27 26.33 -1.51 -0.91
C LEU A 27 26.86 -0.17 -0.34
N ALA A 28 26.04 0.57 0.41
CA ALA A 28 26.49 1.52 1.44
C ALA A 28 25.27 1.95 2.28
N LEU A 29 25.46 2.12 3.59
CA LEU A 29 24.47 2.68 4.51
C LEU A 29 23.86 3.97 3.93
N LEU A 30 22.62 3.91 3.46
CA LEU A 30 21.80 5.11 3.25
C LEU A 30 20.75 5.14 4.36
N THR A 31 21.14 5.77 5.46
CA THR A 31 20.24 6.35 6.45
C THR A 31 19.24 7.27 5.75
N ALA A 32 17.95 7.03 6.00
CA ALA A 32 16.82 7.91 5.71
C ALA A 32 16.81 8.53 4.31
N ALA A 33 16.57 7.70 3.30
CA ALA A 33 16.16 8.25 2.02
C ALA A 33 14.66 8.60 2.07
N VAL A 34 14.35 9.83 2.51
CA VAL A 34 13.06 10.47 2.21
C VAL A 34 13.08 10.77 0.71
N PHE A 35 12.86 9.74 -0.09
CA PHE A 35 12.48 9.96 -1.46
C PHE A 35 10.99 10.22 -1.44
N ALA A 36 10.56 11.39 -1.94
CA ALA A 36 9.26 11.53 -2.58
C ALA A 36 9.26 10.60 -3.81
N ILE A 37 9.22 9.28 -3.58
CA ILE A 37 9.13 8.29 -4.65
C ILE A 37 7.73 8.48 -5.21
N THR A 38 7.66 8.80 -6.50
CA THR A 38 6.50 8.49 -7.34
C THR A 38 5.88 7.16 -6.88
N PRO A 39 4.55 7.02 -6.80
CA PRO A 39 3.89 5.84 -6.21
C PRO A 39 4.57 4.56 -6.68
N ALA A 40 4.89 3.66 -5.74
CA ALA A 40 5.55 2.39 -6.03
C ALA A 40 4.61 1.55 -6.91
N ARG A 41 4.67 1.81 -8.22
CA ARG A 41 3.64 1.38 -9.15
C ARG A 41 3.87 -0.09 -9.48
N MET A 42 3.09 -0.94 -8.82
CA MET A 42 2.77 -2.33 -9.15
C MET A 42 3.91 -3.34 -8.95
N THR A 43 3.79 -4.19 -7.93
CA THR A 43 4.68 -5.34 -7.71
C THR A 43 4.02 -6.63 -8.18
N GLU A 44 4.35 -7.08 -9.39
CA GLU A 44 3.82 -8.34 -9.99
C GLU A 44 4.45 -9.60 -9.36
N ARG A 45 5.49 -9.42 -8.53
CA ARG A 45 6.17 -10.46 -7.75
C ARG A 45 6.25 -10.03 -6.28
N GLN A 46 6.61 -10.96 -5.41
CA GLN A 46 6.95 -10.67 -4.01
C GLN A 46 7.97 -9.53 -3.95
N CYS A 47 7.78 -8.62 -3.02
CA CYS A 47 8.62 -7.44 -2.85
C CYS A 47 8.87 -7.15 -1.39
N THR A 48 10.01 -6.52 -1.12
CA THR A 48 10.33 -5.94 0.18
C THR A 48 10.56 -4.45 0.00
N ILE A 49 9.76 -3.63 0.65
CA ILE A 49 9.89 -2.17 0.69
C ILE A 49 10.42 -1.81 2.07
N ASN A 50 11.57 -1.15 2.15
CA ASN A 50 12.21 -0.80 3.41
C ASN A 50 12.43 0.71 3.50
N HIS A 51 12.05 1.32 4.63
CA HIS A 51 12.35 2.71 4.98
C HIS A 51 11.87 3.75 3.94
N VAL A 52 10.71 3.53 3.32
CA VAL A 52 10.12 4.46 2.36
C VAL A 52 9.04 5.30 3.04
N TYR A 53 9.08 6.61 2.83
CA TYR A 53 8.07 7.55 3.35
C TYR A 53 7.37 8.29 2.21
N PHE A 54 6.04 8.22 2.18
CA PHE A 54 5.20 8.92 1.21
C PHE A 54 4.59 10.17 1.87
N GLU A 55 5.08 11.35 1.50
CA GLU A 55 4.65 12.62 2.14
C GLU A 55 3.24 13.06 1.73
N ASP A 56 2.82 12.73 0.52
CA ASP A 56 1.48 13.04 0.00
C ASP A 56 1.01 11.96 -0.98
N VAL A 57 -0.06 11.26 -0.63
CA VAL A 57 -0.59 10.14 -1.40
C VAL A 57 -1.89 10.57 -2.08
N CYS A 58 -1.86 10.64 -3.42
CA CYS A 58 -3.03 11.03 -4.21
C CYS A 58 -4.21 10.03 -4.06
N GLU A 59 -4.04 8.78 -4.51
CA GLU A 59 -5.07 7.73 -4.47
C GLU A 59 -4.57 6.48 -3.71
N ASP A 60 -3.53 5.84 -4.24
CA ASP A 60 -2.82 4.70 -3.65
C ASP A 60 -1.30 4.94 -3.60
N ALA A 61 -0.62 4.56 -2.50
CA ALA A 61 0.83 4.65 -2.39
C ALA A 61 1.55 3.40 -2.92
N ILE A 62 1.01 2.22 -2.58
CA ILE A 62 1.59 0.91 -2.87
C ILE A 62 0.49 0.00 -3.45
N THR A 63 0.76 -0.60 -4.62
CA THR A 63 -0.11 -1.63 -5.20
C THR A 63 0.60 -2.97 -5.28
N ILE A 64 0.11 -3.95 -4.53
CA ILE A 64 0.62 -5.32 -4.48
C ILE A 64 -0.14 -6.22 -5.46
N LYS A 65 0.57 -6.86 -6.38
CA LYS A 65 0.00 -7.72 -7.44
C LYS A 65 0.59 -9.13 -7.52
N GLN A 66 1.47 -9.51 -6.59
CA GLN A 66 2.04 -10.85 -6.51
C GLN A 66 0.95 -11.94 -6.60
N ALA A 67 1.21 -13.07 -7.26
CA ALA A 67 0.22 -14.15 -7.31
C ALA A 67 0.14 -14.93 -5.98
N SER A 68 1.26 -15.09 -5.27
CA SER A 68 1.35 -15.89 -4.05
C SER A 68 2.59 -15.54 -3.19
N GLY A 69 2.65 -16.14 -2.00
CA GLY A 69 3.70 -15.96 -0.98
C GLY A 69 3.66 -14.59 -0.31
N VAL A 70 4.81 -14.05 0.12
CA VAL A 70 4.85 -12.95 1.10
C VAL A 70 5.59 -11.73 0.58
N SER A 71 4.98 -10.55 0.74
CA SER A 71 5.63 -9.25 0.58
C SER A 71 5.72 -8.52 1.91
N TYR A 72 6.76 -7.70 2.04
CA TYR A 72 7.08 -6.99 3.26
C TYR A 72 7.14 -5.48 3.02
N ILE A 73 6.56 -4.73 3.94
CA ILE A 73 6.69 -3.28 4.04
C ILE A 73 7.25 -3.03 5.44
N ASN A 74 8.55 -2.73 5.53
CA ASN A 74 9.23 -2.55 6.80
C ASN A 74 9.66 -1.11 6.98
N TYR A 75 9.24 -0.52 8.09
CA TYR A 75 9.53 0.87 8.45
C TYR A 75 8.96 1.87 7.44
N GLY A 76 9.14 3.15 7.73
CA GLY A 76 8.66 4.23 6.87
C GLY A 76 7.23 4.64 7.20
N GLY A 77 6.53 5.22 6.23
CA GLY A 77 5.20 5.74 6.48
C GLY A 77 4.52 6.36 5.28
N ALA A 78 3.28 6.81 5.47
CA ALA A 78 2.52 7.53 4.46
C ALA A 78 1.59 8.56 5.10
N LYS A 79 1.40 9.67 4.38
CA LYS A 79 0.49 10.76 4.75
C LYS A 79 -0.45 11.13 3.61
N GLY A 80 -1.66 11.58 3.96
CA GLY A 80 -2.58 12.23 3.03
C GLY A 80 -3.32 11.29 2.07
N ALA A 81 -3.28 9.97 2.29
CA ALA A 81 -3.91 9.00 1.40
C ALA A 81 -5.44 9.10 1.42
N SER A 82 -6.04 9.73 0.41
CA SER A 82 -7.49 9.97 0.36
C SER A 82 -8.32 8.69 0.40
N ASP A 83 -7.88 7.61 -0.26
CA ASP A 83 -8.54 6.30 -0.20
C ASP A 83 -7.69 5.22 0.47
N LYS A 84 -6.53 4.81 -0.09
CA LYS A 84 -5.77 3.67 0.46
C LYS A 84 -4.27 3.90 0.41
N ILE A 85 -3.52 3.36 1.36
CA ILE A 85 -2.05 3.36 1.32
C ILE A 85 -1.57 2.11 0.58
N VAL A 86 -2.04 0.93 1.03
CA VAL A 86 -1.68 -0.37 0.45
C VAL A 86 -2.92 -1.02 -0.19
N GLN A 87 -2.93 -1.06 -1.52
CA GLN A 87 -3.92 -1.80 -2.30
C GLN A 87 -3.37 -3.19 -2.65
N HIS A 88 -4.01 -4.25 -2.15
CA HIS A 88 -3.61 -5.64 -2.44
C HIS A 88 -4.55 -6.26 -3.48
N ASN A 89 -4.10 -6.26 -4.73
CA ASN A 89 -4.83 -6.79 -5.89
C ASN A 89 -4.49 -8.27 -6.18
N GLY A 90 -3.25 -8.67 -5.91
CA GLY A 90 -2.74 -10.03 -6.09
C GLY A 90 -3.20 -11.03 -4.99
N GLY A 91 -2.60 -12.21 -4.93
CA GLY A 91 -2.82 -13.19 -3.88
C GLY A 91 -1.68 -13.25 -2.85
N GLY A 92 -1.87 -14.06 -1.80
CA GLY A 92 -0.84 -14.29 -0.77
C GLY A 92 -0.93 -13.32 0.40
N LYS A 93 0.23 -13.03 1.00
CA LYS A 93 0.36 -12.31 2.27
C LYS A 93 1.13 -10.99 2.11
N VAL A 94 0.68 -9.96 2.81
CA VAL A 94 1.44 -8.73 3.04
C VAL A 94 1.74 -8.60 4.52
N VAL A 95 2.99 -8.31 4.87
CA VAL A 95 3.41 -8.01 6.24
C VAL A 95 3.85 -6.55 6.30
N ILE A 96 3.24 -5.77 7.17
CA ILE A 96 3.52 -4.36 7.40
C ILE A 96 4.09 -4.21 8.80
N ASN A 97 5.37 -3.84 8.90
CA ASN A 97 6.10 -3.75 10.15
C ASN A 97 6.53 -2.31 10.42
N SER A 98 6.28 -1.82 11.63
CA SER A 98 6.78 -0.53 12.12
C SER A 98 6.50 0.65 11.18
N PHE A 99 5.29 0.68 10.60
CA PHE A 99 4.87 1.68 9.63
C PHE A 99 4.06 2.80 10.30
N TYR A 100 4.30 4.05 9.89
CA TYR A 100 3.52 5.20 10.33
C TYR A 100 2.49 5.62 9.28
N ALA A 101 1.23 5.76 9.66
CA ALA A 101 0.18 6.26 8.77
C ALA A 101 -0.56 7.44 9.41
N GLU A 102 -0.73 8.54 8.69
CA GLU A 102 -1.49 9.70 9.17
C GLU A 102 -2.40 10.26 8.08
N ASN A 103 -3.63 10.64 8.43
CA ASN A 103 -4.61 11.24 7.51
C ASN A 103 -4.87 10.33 6.30
N PHE A 104 -5.50 9.18 6.55
CA PHE A 104 -5.71 8.14 5.55
C PHE A 104 -7.16 7.64 5.48
N GLY A 105 -7.59 7.21 4.30
CA GLY A 105 -8.80 6.40 4.14
C GLY A 105 -8.57 5.01 4.76
N LYS A 106 -7.64 4.23 4.19
CA LYS A 106 -7.30 2.87 4.63
C LYS A 106 -5.81 2.59 4.59
N VAL A 107 -5.22 1.98 5.63
CA VAL A 107 -3.81 1.56 5.55
C VAL A 107 -3.66 0.38 4.60
N TYR A 108 -4.50 -0.65 4.74
CA TYR A 108 -4.51 -1.80 3.83
C TYR A 108 -5.93 -2.14 3.37
N ARG A 109 -6.06 -2.47 2.09
CA ARG A 109 -7.29 -3.00 1.51
C ARG A 109 -7.01 -4.21 0.62
N SER A 110 -7.64 -5.34 0.96
CA SER A 110 -7.81 -6.47 0.03
C SER A 110 -8.74 -6.03 -1.09
N CYS A 111 -8.38 -6.21 -2.37
CA CYS A 111 -9.24 -5.77 -3.47
C CYS A 111 -10.60 -6.48 -3.42
N GLY A 112 -11.67 -5.73 -3.20
CA GLY A 112 -13.00 -6.32 -3.03
C GLY A 112 -13.83 -6.42 -4.30
N ASN A 113 -13.41 -5.79 -5.40
CA ASN A 113 -14.15 -5.76 -6.67
C ASN A 113 -13.28 -6.07 -7.90
N CYS A 114 -12.07 -6.61 -7.68
CA CYS A 114 -11.20 -7.08 -8.76
C CYS A 114 -11.87 -8.23 -9.53
N LYS A 115 -11.67 -8.25 -10.86
CA LYS A 115 -12.19 -9.32 -11.74
C LYS A 115 -11.70 -10.70 -11.32
N THR A 116 -10.44 -10.79 -10.92
CA THR A 116 -9.87 -12.00 -10.31
C THR A 116 -9.77 -11.79 -8.81
N GLN A 117 -10.32 -12.74 -8.06
CA GLN A 117 -10.34 -12.71 -6.61
C GLN A 117 -9.42 -13.77 -6.03
N PHE A 118 -8.84 -13.44 -4.88
CA PHE A 118 -7.89 -14.28 -4.17
C PHE A 118 -8.24 -14.27 -2.70
N LYS A 119 -7.91 -15.36 -2.01
CA LYS A 119 -7.72 -15.31 -0.57
C LYS A 119 -6.45 -14.53 -0.27
N ARG A 120 -6.56 -13.49 0.55
CA ARG A 120 -5.44 -12.62 0.95
C ARG A 120 -5.29 -12.60 2.46
N SER A 121 -4.05 -12.47 2.91
CA SER A 121 -3.75 -12.27 4.32
C SER A 121 -2.93 -11.00 4.51
N VAL A 122 -3.17 -10.31 5.61
CA VAL A 122 -2.35 -9.18 6.04
C VAL A 122 -1.92 -9.37 7.48
N GLU A 123 -0.70 -8.98 7.78
CA GLU A 123 -0.21 -8.87 9.15
C GLU A 123 0.33 -7.45 9.36
N ILE A 124 -0.17 -6.76 10.39
CA ILE A 124 0.33 -5.44 10.78
C ILE A 124 0.93 -5.55 12.17
N ASN A 125 2.20 -5.18 12.27
CA ASN A 125 2.98 -5.27 13.49
C ASN A 125 3.58 -3.92 13.86
N ASP A 126 3.55 -3.59 15.14
CA ASP A 126 4.35 -2.51 15.73
C ASP A 126 4.17 -1.14 15.02
N SER A 127 2.99 -0.91 14.46
CA SER A 127 2.72 0.23 13.59
C SER A 127 1.89 1.29 14.32
N TRP A 128 1.91 2.52 13.81
CA TRP A 128 1.15 3.63 14.39
C TRP A 128 0.31 4.33 13.33
N ALA A 129 -0.99 4.35 13.56
CA ALA A 129 -1.97 4.94 12.67
C ALA A 129 -2.71 6.08 13.38
N VAL A 130 -2.75 7.25 12.75
CA VAL A 130 -3.34 8.47 13.30
C VAL A 130 -4.35 9.04 12.30
N SER A 131 -5.56 9.36 12.76
CA SER A 131 -6.59 10.04 11.95
C SER A 131 -6.90 9.31 10.64
N GLY A 132 -7.71 8.25 10.71
CA GLY A 132 -8.11 7.54 9.50
C GLY A 132 -9.41 6.76 9.61
N SER A 133 -9.94 6.32 8.48
CA SER A 133 -11.23 5.63 8.47
C SER A 133 -11.09 4.15 8.85
N THR A 134 -10.13 3.43 8.27
CA THR A 134 -9.97 2.00 8.52
C THR A 134 -8.50 1.59 8.54
N LEU A 135 -8.01 0.87 9.53
CA LEU A 135 -6.64 0.33 9.46
C LEU A 135 -6.57 -0.78 8.40
N VAL A 136 -7.39 -1.83 8.52
CA VAL A 136 -7.42 -2.96 7.57
C VAL A 136 -8.83 -3.27 7.08
N GLY A 137 -8.99 -3.41 5.76
CA GLY A 137 -10.23 -3.83 5.10
C GLY A 137 -10.09 -5.18 4.38
N ILE A 138 -10.81 -6.21 4.83
CA ILE A 138 -10.71 -7.59 4.33
C ILE A 138 -12.05 -8.13 3.78
N ASN A 139 -12.01 -9.12 2.88
CA ASN A 139 -13.22 -9.74 2.31
C ASN A 139 -13.45 -11.13 2.93
N THR A 140 -14.45 -11.26 3.80
CA THR A 140 -14.65 -12.49 4.60
C THR A 140 -15.10 -13.67 3.75
N ASN A 141 -15.88 -13.42 2.70
CA ASN A 141 -16.36 -14.47 1.78
C ASN A 141 -15.25 -15.10 0.93
N PHE A 142 -14.08 -14.46 0.80
CA PHE A 142 -12.89 -15.05 0.18
C PHE A 142 -11.93 -15.69 1.20
N GLY A 143 -12.31 -15.68 2.49
CA GLY A 143 -11.51 -16.23 3.57
C GLY A 143 -10.30 -15.38 3.94
N ASP A 144 -10.35 -14.07 3.66
CA ASP A 144 -9.27 -13.16 3.99
C ASP A 144 -9.01 -13.10 5.51
N THR A 145 -7.76 -12.89 5.90
CA THR A 145 -7.39 -12.72 7.31
C THR A 145 -6.53 -11.48 7.54
N ALA A 146 -6.71 -10.84 8.68
CA ALA A 146 -5.91 -9.74 9.19
C ALA A 146 -5.42 -10.06 10.59
N THR A 147 -4.12 -10.22 10.76
CA THR A 147 -3.47 -10.32 12.07
C THR A 147 -2.92 -8.95 12.45
N ILE A 148 -3.22 -8.48 13.65
CA ILE A 148 -2.79 -7.15 14.12
C ILE A 148 -2.12 -7.32 15.48
N ARG A 149 -0.92 -6.80 15.64
CA ARG A 149 -0.12 -6.90 16.88
C ARG A 149 0.58 -5.59 17.17
N ARG A 150 0.57 -5.17 18.45
CA ARG A 150 1.25 -3.94 18.92
C ARG A 150 0.92 -2.72 18.05
N GLN A 151 -0.33 -2.58 17.65
CA GLN A 151 -0.80 -1.45 16.86
C GLN A 151 -1.17 -0.30 17.78
N ARG A 152 -0.63 0.89 17.48
CA ARG A 152 -1.11 2.14 18.07
C ARG A 152 -2.10 2.80 17.10
N ALA A 153 -3.28 3.16 17.57
CA ALA A 153 -4.34 3.71 16.73
C ALA A 153 -5.03 4.88 17.44
N SER A 154 -4.78 6.10 16.97
CA SER A 154 -5.37 7.32 17.53
C SER A 154 -6.33 7.91 16.49
N ASN A 155 -7.60 8.14 16.85
CA ASN A 155 -8.62 8.64 15.93
C ASN A 155 -8.83 7.78 14.65
N VAL A 156 -8.71 6.46 14.77
CA VAL A 156 -9.00 5.51 13.68
C VAL A 156 -10.39 4.91 13.88
N LYS A 157 -11.31 5.08 12.93
CA LYS A 157 -12.74 4.72 13.12
C LYS A 157 -12.97 3.21 13.21
N ALA A 158 -12.27 2.42 12.41
CA ALA A 158 -12.34 0.96 12.43
C ALA A 158 -10.94 0.35 12.34
N ILE A 159 -10.60 -0.55 13.25
CA ILE A 159 -9.32 -1.26 13.19
C ILE A 159 -9.36 -2.33 12.10
N CYS A 160 -10.32 -3.25 12.15
CA CYS A 160 -10.54 -4.24 11.10
C CYS A 160 -11.98 -4.11 10.61
N GLU A 161 -12.17 -3.72 9.35
CA GLU A 161 -13.47 -3.67 8.68
C GLU A 161 -13.58 -4.87 7.74
N LYS A 162 -14.74 -5.54 7.78
CA LYS A 162 -15.04 -6.74 7.00
C LYS A 162 -16.00 -6.37 5.87
N PHE A 163 -15.81 -7.02 4.72
CA PHE A 163 -16.61 -6.79 3.53
C PHE A 163 -17.05 -8.11 2.88
N ILE A 164 -18.12 -8.05 2.09
CA ILE A 164 -18.44 -9.06 1.09
C ILE A 164 -17.89 -8.59 -0.26
N GLY A 165 -16.78 -9.20 -0.68
CA GLY A 165 -16.18 -8.93 -1.99
C GLY A 165 -16.94 -9.58 -3.14
N ASN A 166 -16.74 -9.09 -4.35
CA ASN A 166 -17.31 -9.58 -5.59
C ASN A 166 -16.26 -9.51 -6.74
N ASN A 167 -16.62 -10.06 -7.89
CA ASN A 167 -15.81 -10.03 -9.11
C ASN A 167 -16.48 -9.29 -10.28
N LEU A 168 -17.46 -8.43 -9.96
CA LEU A 168 -18.31 -7.74 -10.93
C LEU A 168 -17.93 -6.27 -11.12
N GLY A 169 -16.96 -5.76 -10.34
CA GLY A 169 -16.55 -4.35 -10.35
C GLY A 169 -17.39 -3.46 -9.42
N ASN A 170 -18.49 -3.97 -8.87
CA ASN A 170 -19.34 -3.23 -7.94
C ASN A 170 -18.64 -3.00 -6.60
N GLU A 171 -18.93 -1.89 -5.94
CA GLU A 171 -18.35 -1.62 -4.62
C GLU A 171 -18.76 -2.71 -3.60
N PRO A 172 -17.81 -3.27 -2.83
CA PRO A 172 -18.07 -4.28 -1.82
C PRO A 172 -18.95 -3.74 -0.68
N THR A 173 -19.89 -4.55 -0.21
CA THR A 173 -20.72 -4.19 0.95
C THR A 173 -19.99 -4.49 2.26
N LYS A 174 -20.25 -3.68 3.30
CA LYS A 174 -19.72 -3.94 4.65
C LYS A 174 -20.40 -5.15 5.28
N ASN A 175 -19.63 -5.92 6.04
CA ASN A 175 -20.04 -7.12 6.76
C ASN A 175 -19.60 -7.09 8.24
N GLY A 176 -19.56 -5.88 8.82
CA GLY A 176 -19.19 -5.65 10.21
C GLY A 176 -17.72 -5.32 10.43
N SER A 177 -17.33 -5.16 11.69
CA SER A 177 -15.99 -4.72 12.08
C SER A 177 -15.56 -5.37 13.39
N GLY A 178 -14.29 -5.18 13.74
CA GLY A 178 -13.73 -5.66 15.01
C GLY A 178 -13.14 -7.07 14.94
N PRO A 179 -12.56 -7.56 16.05
CA PRO A 179 -11.97 -8.89 16.11
C PRO A 179 -13.05 -9.97 16.14
N ASP A 180 -12.78 -11.13 15.55
CA ASP A 180 -13.72 -12.27 15.52
C ASP A 180 -13.06 -13.65 15.61
N ASN A 181 -11.75 -13.71 15.88
CA ASN A 181 -10.96 -14.94 15.97
C ASN A 181 -10.94 -15.81 14.69
N VAL A 182 -11.50 -15.34 13.58
CA VAL A 182 -11.56 -16.07 12.30
C VAL A 182 -10.90 -15.27 11.19
N ASN A 183 -11.35 -14.04 10.97
CA ASN A 183 -10.88 -13.16 9.91
C ASN A 183 -10.04 -12.01 10.51
N CYS A 184 -10.53 -11.36 11.56
CA CYS A 184 -9.82 -10.28 12.25
C CYS A 184 -9.22 -10.82 13.55
N LEU A 185 -7.91 -11.03 13.55
CA LEU A 185 -7.16 -11.77 14.58
C LEU A 185 -6.35 -10.83 15.47
N TYR A 186 -7.02 -10.24 16.45
CA TYR A 186 -6.40 -9.38 17.47
C TYR A 186 -7.27 -9.29 18.73
N ASN A 187 -6.70 -8.80 19.83
CA ASN A 187 -7.43 -8.51 21.07
C ASN A 187 -7.14 -7.10 21.59
N ASN A 188 -7.67 -6.76 22.77
CA ASN A 188 -7.55 -5.43 23.36
C ASN A 188 -6.11 -5.04 23.78
N TYR A 189 -5.18 -6.00 23.89
CA TYR A 189 -3.76 -5.74 24.15
C TYR A 189 -2.95 -5.53 22.87
N ASP A 190 -3.45 -6.04 21.75
CA ASP A 190 -2.81 -5.89 20.45
C ASP A 190 -3.01 -4.50 19.85
N VAL A 191 -4.01 -3.75 20.31
CA VAL A 191 -4.36 -2.42 19.81
C VAL A 191 -4.53 -1.45 20.96
N THR A 192 -3.70 -0.43 20.99
CA THR A 192 -3.76 0.66 21.99
C THR A 192 -3.98 2.00 21.30
N SER A 193 -4.42 3.00 22.06
CA SER A 193 -4.55 4.39 21.60
C SER A 193 -3.22 5.13 21.52
#